data_AF-A0A1D6IBE0-F1
#
_entry.id   AF-A0A1D6IBE0-F1
#
_cell.length_a   1.000
_cell.length_b   1.000
_cell.length_c   1.000
_cell.angle_alpha   90.00
_cell.angle_beta   90.00
_cell.angle_gamma   90.00
#
_symmetry.space_group_name_H-M   'P 1'
#
loop_
_entity.id
_entity.type
_entity.pdbx_description
1 polymer ?
#
loop_
_entity_poly.entity_id
_entity_poly.type
_entity_poly.pdbx_seq_one_letter_code
_entity_poly.pdbx_strand_id
1 'polypeptide(L)'
;MLIENHRTVTCAPTNTAVAEVASRVLGVIEESGSGCAATKCFLGDVVLFGNEDRMAVDRKLEKIFIGSRVCRLRQCMMPSTGWTNSLSSMIVLLEDPMVPYERYDEAIQGCLLHFVSEEIKLRNEIAVCSLRTMDDKKVKEMQKDLLEVQKKVRLVEREKMSYETYFQSNYKKLAKDLRTCVETFVDDLPRSATSEENFCCMAEMPLLLDAFGVLVQSEPFEQLQALFKRDTDVSFRLKDARSSCLCKLRLLSSNFELPEMYDSRTIEEFLLQNAKIVLCTASSSYRLHYMQKAQPLEVLVVDEAAQLKECESLIPLQLPGVRHAVLIGDEYQLPALVKSKSRLTRGRRSAWEWCRPTRARSAPSRRSSASRCTRCTTGRSR
;
A
#
# COMPACT_ATOMS: atom_id res chain seq x y z
N MET A 1 -9.45 16.24 -18.02
CA MET A 1 -8.26 15.35 -18.15
C MET A 1 -8.62 13.88 -18.01
N LEU A 2 -9.74 13.51 -17.37
CA LEU A 2 -10.12 12.12 -17.16
C LEU A 2 -11.09 11.69 -18.26
N ILE A 3 -10.67 10.78 -19.14
CA ILE A 3 -11.60 10.11 -20.05
C ILE A 3 -11.98 8.80 -19.40
N GLU A 4 -13.28 8.61 -19.17
CA GLU A 4 -13.84 7.43 -18.50
C GLU A 4 -13.40 6.15 -19.23
N ASN A 5 -12.97 5.12 -18.48
CA ASN A 5 -12.50 3.83 -19.00
C ASN A 5 -11.22 3.85 -19.85
N HIS A 6 -10.47 4.97 -19.89
CA HIS A 6 -9.21 5.05 -20.62
C HIS A 6 -8.02 5.27 -19.68
N ARG A 7 -6.99 4.43 -19.82
CA ARG A 7 -5.74 4.65 -19.11
C ARG A 7 -5.01 5.86 -19.69
N THR A 8 -4.64 6.78 -18.81
CA THR A 8 -4.08 8.07 -19.15
C THR A 8 -2.70 8.22 -18.53
N VAL A 9 -1.73 8.63 -19.32
CA VAL A 9 -0.42 9.09 -18.84
C VAL A 9 -0.34 10.60 -19.00
N THR A 10 -0.01 11.29 -17.90
CA THR A 10 0.24 12.73 -17.91
C THR A 10 1.71 12.98 -17.61
N CYS A 11 2.37 13.66 -18.55
CA CYS A 11 3.78 13.99 -18.47
C CYS A 11 4.00 15.49 -18.29
N ALA A 12 5.05 15.86 -17.59
CA ALA A 12 5.57 17.24 -17.59
C ALA A 12 7.12 17.26 -17.70
N PRO A 13 7.74 18.41 -17.97
CA PRO A 13 9.19 18.52 -18.21
C PRO A 13 10.04 18.27 -16.97
N THR A 14 9.59 18.71 -15.80
CA THR A 14 10.34 18.67 -14.54
C THR A 14 9.55 17.98 -13.43
N ASN A 15 10.23 17.46 -12.41
CA ASN A 15 9.54 16.84 -11.27
C ASN A 15 8.61 17.83 -10.54
N THR A 16 8.98 19.12 -10.47
CA THR A 16 8.15 20.17 -9.87
C THR A 16 6.85 20.37 -10.65
N ALA A 17 6.92 20.43 -11.98
CA ALA A 17 5.73 20.57 -12.82
C ALA A 17 4.81 19.34 -12.68
N VAL A 18 5.37 18.12 -12.63
CA VAL A 18 4.58 16.91 -12.38
C VAL A 18 3.93 16.93 -11.00
N ALA A 19 4.65 17.38 -9.96
CA ALA A 19 4.11 17.51 -8.61
C ALA A 19 2.93 18.50 -8.54
N GLU A 20 3.01 19.63 -9.26
CA GLU A 20 1.90 20.58 -9.36
C GLU A 20 0.68 19.98 -10.05
N VAL A 21 0.87 19.27 -11.17
CA VAL A 21 -0.20 18.54 -11.86
C VAL A 21 -0.82 17.51 -10.91
N ALA A 22 0.01 16.75 -10.19
CA ALA A 22 -0.43 15.73 -9.26
C ALA A 22 -1.24 16.30 -8.09
N SER A 23 -0.83 17.46 -7.56
CA SER A 23 -1.56 18.17 -6.51
C SER A 23 -2.95 18.63 -6.98
N ARG A 24 -3.04 19.15 -8.22
CA ARG A 24 -4.32 19.54 -8.84
C ARG A 24 -5.23 18.34 -9.08
N VAL A 25 -4.70 17.24 -9.62
CA VAL A 25 -5.45 15.99 -9.82
C VAL A 25 -6.02 15.48 -8.50
N LEU A 26 -5.21 15.50 -7.44
CA LEU A 26 -5.65 15.07 -6.13
C LEU A 26 -6.72 15.99 -5.53
N GLY A 27 -6.61 17.31 -5.73
CA GLY A 27 -7.66 18.27 -5.35
C GLY A 27 -9.01 17.94 -6.01
N VAL A 28 -9.00 17.66 -7.31
CA VAL A 28 -10.23 17.27 -8.04
C VAL A 28 -10.82 15.96 -7.51
N ILE A 29 -9.98 14.97 -7.19
CA ILE A 29 -10.43 13.69 -6.62
C ILE A 29 -11.08 13.90 -5.25
N GLU A 30 -10.43 14.67 -4.37
CA GLU A 30 -10.94 14.97 -3.03
C GLU A 30 -12.25 15.78 -3.09
N GLU A 31 -12.39 16.72 -4.02
CA GLU A 31 -13.64 17.48 -4.25
C GLU A 31 -14.78 16.60 -4.78
N SER A 32 -14.46 15.71 -5.73
CA SER A 32 -15.43 14.79 -6.35
C SER A 32 -15.96 13.71 -5.41
N GLY A 33 -15.25 13.42 -4.31
CA GLY A 33 -15.71 12.51 -3.26
C GLY A 33 -17.00 12.96 -2.55
N SER A 34 -17.43 14.22 -2.74
CA SER A 34 -18.64 14.80 -2.12
C SER A 34 -19.88 14.89 -3.04
N GLY A 35 -19.80 14.52 -4.33
CA GLY A 35 -20.93 14.68 -5.25
C GLY A 35 -20.89 13.88 -6.56
N CYS A 36 -22.05 13.28 -6.88
CA CYS A 36 -22.50 12.67 -8.15
C CYS A 36 -21.71 11.48 -8.75
N ALA A 37 -22.43 10.39 -9.03
CA ALA A 37 -21.94 9.05 -9.37
C ALA A 37 -21.25 8.88 -10.75
N ALA A 38 -21.09 9.94 -11.55
CA ALA A 38 -20.71 9.79 -12.96
C ALA A 38 -19.19 9.72 -13.24
N THR A 39 -18.32 10.03 -12.27
CA THR A 39 -16.85 9.93 -12.45
C THR A 39 -16.15 9.58 -11.14
N LYS A 40 -16.32 8.35 -10.62
CA LYS A 40 -15.55 7.89 -9.44
C LYS A 40 -14.10 7.60 -9.85
N CYS A 41 -13.23 8.60 -9.76
CA CYS A 41 -11.78 8.39 -9.77
C CYS A 41 -11.32 8.12 -8.33
N PHE A 42 -10.66 6.99 -8.10
CA PHE A 42 -10.20 6.61 -6.76
C PHE A 42 -8.72 6.92 -6.59
N LEU A 43 -8.30 7.15 -5.35
CA LEU A 43 -6.90 7.43 -5.03
C LEU A 43 -5.97 6.33 -5.56
N GLY A 44 -6.30 5.06 -5.29
CA GLY A 44 -5.54 3.90 -5.76
C GLY A 44 -5.41 3.77 -7.28
N ASP A 45 -6.27 4.43 -8.06
CA ASP A 45 -6.21 4.43 -9.52
C ASP A 45 -5.19 5.45 -10.08
N VAL A 46 -4.64 6.33 -9.24
CA VAL A 46 -3.69 7.39 -9.63
C VAL A 46 -2.33 7.10 -9.06
N VAL A 47 -1.30 7.07 -9.91
CA VAL A 47 0.08 6.84 -9.48
C VAL A 47 0.98 7.97 -9.96
N LEU A 48 1.75 8.53 -9.03
CA LEU A 48 2.82 9.48 -9.28
C LEU A 48 4.17 8.77 -9.14
N PHE A 49 5.01 8.84 -10.17
CA PHE A 49 6.38 8.34 -10.07
C PHE A 49 7.40 9.25 -10.74
N GLY A 50 8.57 9.36 -10.11
CA GLY A 50 9.65 10.24 -10.50
C GLY A 50 10.79 10.14 -9.51
N ASN A 51 11.74 11.07 -9.59
CA ASN A 51 12.83 11.10 -8.62
C ASN A 51 12.36 11.82 -7.34
N GLU A 52 12.29 11.08 -6.24
CA GLU A 52 11.78 11.54 -4.94
C GLU A 52 12.53 12.79 -4.45
N ASP A 53 13.87 12.75 -4.45
CA ASP A 53 14.73 13.85 -3.98
C ASP A 53 14.47 15.17 -4.69
N ARG A 54 14.07 15.11 -5.97
CA ARG A 54 13.84 16.28 -6.82
C ARG A 54 12.38 16.72 -6.90
N MET A 55 11.45 15.88 -6.45
CA MET A 55 10.01 16.14 -6.54
C MET A 55 9.47 16.85 -5.30
N ALA A 56 10.24 16.88 -4.20
CA ALA A 56 9.84 17.48 -2.92
C ALA A 56 8.42 17.05 -2.52
N VAL A 57 8.20 15.73 -2.53
CA VAL A 57 6.91 15.10 -2.25
C VAL A 57 6.44 15.53 -0.87
N ASP A 58 5.33 16.25 -0.80
CA ASP A 58 4.70 16.63 0.46
C ASP A 58 3.78 15.51 0.98
N ARG A 59 3.25 15.68 2.20
CA ARG A 59 2.34 14.71 2.83
C ARG A 59 1.09 14.41 1.99
N LYS A 60 0.67 15.36 1.14
CA LYS A 60 -0.50 15.19 0.28
C LYS A 60 -0.14 14.28 -0.90
N LEU A 61 1.02 14.49 -1.53
CA LEU A 61 1.50 13.68 -2.65
C LEU A 61 1.99 12.28 -2.24
N GLU A 62 2.42 12.06 -0.99
CA GLU A 62 2.73 10.73 -0.44
C GLU A 62 1.57 9.72 -0.57
N LYS A 63 0.33 10.21 -0.69
CA LYS A 63 -0.86 9.40 -0.96
C LYS A 63 -0.85 8.75 -2.34
N ILE A 64 -0.20 9.38 -3.32
CA ILE A 64 -0.16 8.93 -4.72
C ILE A 64 1.24 8.59 -5.23
N PHE A 65 2.27 8.98 -4.48
CA PHE A 65 3.66 8.68 -4.82
C PHE A 65 3.97 7.19 -4.67
N ILE A 66 4.52 6.61 -5.72
CA ILE A 66 4.70 5.16 -5.82
C ILE A 66 5.61 4.59 -4.73
N GLY A 67 6.69 5.31 -4.36
CA GLY A 67 7.63 4.86 -3.34
C GLY A 67 6.96 4.71 -1.97
N SER A 68 6.20 5.73 -1.56
CA SER A 68 5.45 5.73 -0.31
C SER A 68 4.38 4.62 -0.28
N ARG A 69 3.65 4.43 -1.38
CA ARG A 69 2.64 3.36 -1.51
C ARG A 69 3.23 1.97 -1.41
N VAL A 70 4.33 1.73 -2.12
CA VAL A 70 5.03 0.44 -2.09
C VAL A 70 5.45 0.11 -0.66
N CYS A 71 5.98 1.07 0.09
CA CYS A 71 6.34 0.86 1.49
C CYS A 71 5.14 0.44 2.37
N ARG A 72 3.98 1.09 2.22
CA ARG A 72 2.77 0.76 2.99
C ARG A 72 2.20 -0.60 2.59
N LEU A 73 2.00 -0.84 1.29
CA LEU A 73 1.48 -2.10 0.77
C LEU A 73 2.37 -3.29 1.12
N ARG A 74 3.70 -3.13 1.06
CA ARG A 74 4.64 -4.19 1.41
C ARG A 74 4.46 -4.68 2.85
N GLN A 75 4.20 -3.78 3.79
CA GLN A 75 3.94 -4.15 5.19
C GLN A 75 2.69 -5.03 5.31
N CYS A 76 1.64 -4.70 4.56
CA CYS A 76 0.39 -5.48 4.51
C CYS A 76 0.55 -6.82 3.77
N MET A 77 1.50 -6.95 2.86
CA MET A 77 1.76 -8.17 2.09
C MET A 77 2.75 -9.13 2.76
N MET A 78 3.34 -8.78 3.91
CA MET A 78 4.27 -9.66 4.62
C MET A 78 3.60 -10.97 5.09
N PRO A 79 4.13 -12.16 4.78
CA PRO A 79 3.49 -13.43 5.12
C PRO A 79 3.24 -13.63 6.62
N SER A 80 4.16 -13.18 7.48
CA SER A 80 4.12 -13.45 8.92
C SER A 80 3.40 -12.39 9.75
N THR A 81 3.26 -11.17 9.23
CA THR A 81 2.73 -10.01 10.00
C THR A 81 1.67 -9.22 9.25
N GLY A 82 1.48 -9.49 7.97
CA GLY A 82 0.57 -8.77 7.10
C GLY A 82 -0.86 -9.30 7.14
N TRP A 83 -1.61 -8.98 6.09
CA TRP A 83 -3.01 -9.28 5.89
C TRP A 83 -3.34 -10.75 6.07
N THR A 84 -2.66 -11.65 5.35
CA THR A 84 -2.99 -13.08 5.33
C THR A 84 -2.91 -13.70 6.72
N ASN A 85 -1.84 -13.40 7.47
CA ASN A 85 -1.67 -13.88 8.83
C ASN A 85 -2.71 -13.28 9.78
N SER A 86 -2.92 -11.97 9.71
CA SER A 86 -3.86 -11.27 10.60
C SER A 86 -5.31 -11.70 10.36
N LEU A 87 -5.70 -11.89 9.09
CA LEU A 87 -7.02 -12.37 8.69
C LEU A 87 -7.26 -13.80 9.19
N SER A 88 -6.33 -14.70 8.88
CA SER A 88 -6.42 -16.11 9.30
C SER A 88 -6.44 -16.24 10.82
N SER A 89 -5.58 -15.49 11.52
CA SER A 89 -5.52 -15.49 12.98
C SER A 89 -6.79 -14.95 13.61
N MET A 90 -7.38 -13.89 13.05
CA MET A 90 -8.65 -13.33 13.53
C MET A 90 -9.81 -14.31 13.31
N ILE A 91 -9.88 -14.96 12.14
CA ILE A 91 -10.92 -15.97 11.86
C ILE A 91 -10.82 -17.10 12.89
N VAL A 92 -9.63 -17.66 13.10
CA VAL A 92 -9.40 -18.73 14.08
C VAL A 92 -9.78 -18.27 15.49
N LEU A 93 -9.38 -17.06 15.90
CA LEU A 93 -9.71 -16.50 17.21
C LEU A 93 -11.22 -16.35 17.42
N LEU A 94 -11.96 -15.96 16.39
CA LEU A 94 -13.42 -15.80 16.45
C LEU A 94 -14.19 -17.11 16.26
N GLU A 95 -13.58 -18.14 15.68
CA GLU A 95 -14.18 -19.47 15.53
C GLU A 95 -14.01 -20.30 16.79
N ASP A 96 -12.75 -20.47 17.20
CA ASP A 96 -12.34 -21.25 18.35
C ASP A 96 -11.09 -20.60 19.01
N PRO A 97 -11.30 -19.72 20.00
CA PRO A 97 -10.20 -19.06 20.69
C PRO A 97 -9.41 -19.98 21.63
N MET A 98 -9.86 -21.21 21.90
CA MET A 98 -9.09 -22.17 22.69
C MET A 98 -7.89 -22.68 21.91
N VAL A 99 -8.05 -22.95 20.62
CA VAL A 99 -6.96 -23.43 19.74
C VAL A 99 -5.70 -22.54 19.78
N PRO A 100 -5.77 -21.22 19.54
CA PRO A 100 -4.59 -20.36 19.62
C PRO A 100 -4.08 -20.18 21.05
N TYR A 101 -4.94 -20.30 22.07
CA TYR A 101 -4.52 -20.22 23.47
C TYR A 101 -3.77 -21.46 23.93
N GLU A 102 -4.22 -22.67 23.58
CA GLU A 102 -3.50 -23.92 23.87
C GLU A 102 -2.11 -23.91 23.23
N ARG A 103 -2.01 -23.45 21.98
CA ARG A 103 -0.70 -23.26 21.31
C ARG A 103 0.19 -22.26 22.04
N TYR A 104 -0.38 -21.19 22.59
CA TYR A 104 0.35 -20.24 23.43
C TYR A 104 0.81 -20.88 24.74
N ASP A 105 -0.08 -21.60 25.43
CA ASP A 105 0.20 -22.26 26.70
C ASP A 105 1.27 -23.33 26.56
N GLU A 106 1.17 -24.17 25.53
CA GLU A 106 2.16 -25.17 25.16
C GLU A 106 3.52 -24.55 24.86
N ALA A 107 3.57 -23.43 24.14
CA ALA A 107 4.82 -22.73 23.85
C ALA A 107 5.47 -22.19 25.13
N ILE A 108 4.68 -21.59 26.03
CA ILE A 108 5.15 -21.12 27.34
C ILE A 108 5.64 -22.29 28.20
N GLN A 109 4.89 -23.39 28.23
CA GLN A 109 5.25 -24.57 28.99
C GLN A 109 6.51 -25.25 28.44
N GLY A 110 6.69 -25.28 27.12
CA GLY A 110 7.92 -25.72 26.46
C GLY A 110 9.13 -24.86 26.86
N CYS A 111 8.98 -23.53 26.88
CA CYS A 111 10.02 -22.63 27.37
C CYS A 111 10.36 -22.86 28.85
N LEU A 112 9.34 -23.04 29.70
CA LEU A 112 9.55 -23.33 31.12
C LEU A 112 10.28 -24.67 31.32
N LEU A 113 9.88 -25.72 30.61
CA LEU A 113 10.55 -27.03 30.66
C LEU A 113 12.01 -26.94 30.22
N HIS A 114 12.31 -26.12 29.20
CA HIS A 114 13.69 -25.86 28.78
C HIS A 114 14.51 -25.25 29.91
N PHE A 115 14.02 -24.16 30.52
CA PHE A 115 14.74 -23.51 31.62
C PHE A 115 14.87 -24.40 32.86
N VAL A 116 13.85 -25.19 33.21
CA VAL A 116 13.93 -26.14 34.34
C VAL A 116 14.98 -27.23 34.05
N SER A 117 15.07 -27.72 32.81
CA SER A 117 16.11 -28.68 32.41
C SER A 117 17.51 -28.06 32.52
N GLU A 118 17.69 -26.81 32.07
CA GLU A 118 18.94 -26.08 32.25
C GLU A 118 19.28 -25.86 33.74
N GLU A 119 18.29 -25.52 34.56
CA GLU A 119 18.46 -25.35 36.01
C GLU A 119 18.98 -26.65 36.66
N ILE A 120 18.36 -27.79 36.33
CA ILE A 120 18.75 -29.11 36.85
C ILE A 120 20.19 -29.45 36.42
N LYS A 121 20.55 -29.21 35.16
CA LYS A 121 21.91 -29.44 34.66
C LYS A 121 22.94 -28.61 35.42
N LEU A 122 22.71 -27.30 35.56
CA LEU A 122 23.59 -26.40 36.30
C LEU A 122 23.74 -26.81 37.77
N ARG A 123 22.63 -27.17 38.45
CA ARG A 123 22.68 -27.66 39.85
C ARG A 123 23.53 -28.91 39.99
N ASN A 124 23.36 -29.88 39.07
CA ASN A 124 24.13 -31.12 39.09
C ASN A 124 25.62 -30.85 38.83
N GLU A 125 25.95 -29.98 37.87
CA GLU A 125 27.34 -29.60 37.58
C GLU A 125 28.00 -28.86 38.75
N ILE A 126 27.28 -27.96 39.42
CA ILE A 126 27.76 -27.28 40.63
C ILE A 126 28.09 -28.31 41.71
N ALA A 127 27.17 -29.26 41.97
CA ALA A 127 27.37 -30.31 42.96
C ALA A 127 28.61 -31.18 42.66
N VAL A 128 28.84 -31.53 41.40
CA VAL A 128 30.04 -32.27 40.97
C VAL A 128 31.31 -31.45 41.14
N CYS A 129 31.29 -30.16 40.79
CA CYS A 129 32.46 -29.28 40.93
C CYS A 129 32.85 -29.06 42.39
N SER A 130 31.86 -28.95 43.29
CA SER A 130 32.09 -28.82 44.74
C SER A 130 32.72 -30.07 45.37
N LEU A 131 32.47 -31.26 44.84
CA LEU A 131 33.06 -32.51 45.33
C LEU A 131 34.49 -32.76 44.83
N ARG A 132 34.88 -32.17 43.68
CA ARG A 132 36.15 -32.45 43.00
C ARG A 132 37.27 -31.43 43.28
N THR A 133 37.10 -30.52 44.25
CA THR A 133 38.07 -29.46 44.58
C THR A 133 38.57 -28.70 43.34
N MET A 134 37.64 -28.11 42.58
CA MET A 134 37.95 -27.27 41.41
C MET A 134 37.82 -25.78 41.68
N ASP A 135 38.45 -24.97 40.82
CA ASP A 135 38.56 -23.51 40.81
C ASP A 135 37.29 -22.77 41.26
N ASP A 136 37.34 -22.11 42.43
CA ASP A 136 36.24 -21.35 43.05
C ASP A 136 35.61 -20.34 42.09
N LYS A 137 36.40 -19.82 41.16
CA LYS A 137 35.96 -18.87 40.14
C LYS A 137 34.88 -19.47 39.22
N LYS A 138 35.05 -20.73 38.81
CA LYS A 138 34.13 -21.43 37.92
C LYS A 138 32.81 -21.77 38.62
N VAL A 139 32.87 -22.16 39.91
CA VAL A 139 31.68 -22.42 40.73
C VAL A 139 30.86 -21.14 40.91
N LYS A 140 31.51 -20.00 41.19
CA LYS A 140 30.84 -18.69 41.30
C LYS A 140 30.16 -18.27 40.00
N GLU A 141 30.78 -18.53 38.85
CA GLU A 141 30.23 -18.24 37.54
C GLU A 141 28.97 -19.07 37.27
N MET A 142 29.03 -20.39 37.49
CA MET A 142 27.86 -21.26 37.34
C MET A 142 26.71 -20.94 38.32
N GLN A 143 27.03 -20.48 39.54
CA GLN A 143 26.02 -20.00 40.49
C GLN A 143 25.31 -18.73 40.00
N LYS A 144 26.03 -17.85 39.31
CA LYS A 144 25.45 -16.65 38.68
C LYS A 144 24.50 -17.04 37.54
N ASP A 145 24.91 -17.98 36.70
CA ASP A 145 24.08 -18.48 35.58
C ASP A 145 22.81 -19.16 36.10
N LEU A 146 22.92 -19.97 37.16
CA LEU A 146 21.77 -20.59 37.82
C LEU A 146 20.76 -19.54 38.31
N LEU A 147 21.25 -18.46 38.94
CA LEU A 147 20.41 -17.37 39.39
C LEU A 147 19.74 -16.63 38.21
N GLU A 148 20.43 -16.52 37.08
CA GLU A 148 19.88 -15.93 35.86
C GLU A 148 18.76 -16.79 35.27
N VAL A 149 18.95 -18.10 35.16
CA VAL A 149 17.92 -19.05 34.69
C VAL A 149 16.69 -18.98 35.61
N GLN A 150 16.88 -18.98 36.93
CA GLN A 150 15.77 -18.85 37.88
C GLN A 150 15.03 -17.51 37.76
N LYS A 151 15.74 -16.42 37.42
CA LYS A 151 15.09 -15.14 37.12
C LYS A 151 14.26 -15.21 35.84
N LYS A 152 14.75 -15.88 34.80
CA LYS A 152 14.02 -16.11 33.54
C LYS A 152 12.75 -16.93 33.77
N VAL A 153 12.81 -18.02 34.54
CA VAL A 153 11.63 -18.84 34.90
C VAL A 153 10.58 -17.98 35.59
N ARG A 154 10.96 -17.27 36.66
CA ARG A 154 10.02 -16.40 37.40
C ARG A 154 9.45 -15.27 36.56
N LEU A 155 10.19 -14.79 35.57
CA LEU A 155 9.73 -13.78 34.63
C LEU A 155 8.65 -14.37 33.71
N VAL A 156 8.91 -15.54 33.10
CA VAL A 156 7.95 -16.21 32.21
C VAL A 156 6.66 -16.60 32.96
N GLU A 157 6.77 -17.14 34.18
CA GLU A 157 5.59 -17.46 35.01
C GLU A 157 4.75 -16.22 35.33
N ARG A 158 5.40 -15.07 35.52
CA ARG A 158 4.73 -13.79 35.80
C ARG A 158 4.09 -13.18 34.55
N GLU A 159 4.75 -13.30 33.40
CA GLU A 159 4.28 -12.75 32.12
C GLU A 159 3.26 -13.66 31.42
N LYS A 160 3.08 -14.91 31.91
CA LYS A 160 2.06 -15.82 31.43
C LYS A 160 0.67 -15.17 31.56
N MET A 161 0.01 -14.97 30.43
CA MET A 161 -1.32 -14.39 30.38
C MET A 161 -2.37 -15.42 30.77
N SER A 162 -3.38 -14.99 31.50
CA SER A 162 -4.63 -15.75 31.61
C SER A 162 -5.30 -15.83 30.24
N TYR A 163 -6.16 -16.82 30.04
CA TYR A 163 -6.91 -16.96 28.78
C TYR A 163 -7.73 -15.70 28.44
N GLU A 164 -8.40 -15.10 29.42
CA GLU A 164 -9.15 -13.85 29.23
C GLU A 164 -8.24 -12.72 28.72
N THR A 165 -7.11 -12.50 29.40
CA THR A 165 -6.15 -11.46 29.05
C THR A 165 -5.55 -11.70 27.67
N TYR A 166 -5.22 -12.96 27.37
CA TYR A 166 -4.72 -13.39 26.07
C TYR A 166 -5.74 -13.10 24.97
N PHE A 167 -7.00 -13.49 25.16
CA PHE A 167 -8.06 -13.29 24.18
C PHE A 167 -8.28 -11.80 23.88
N GLN A 168 -8.47 -10.98 24.92
CA GLN A 168 -8.71 -9.54 24.76
C GLN A 168 -7.53 -8.82 24.12
N SER A 169 -6.30 -9.13 24.55
CA SER A 169 -5.08 -8.53 24.02
C SER A 169 -4.85 -8.92 22.55
N ASN A 170 -5.00 -10.21 22.24
CA ASN A 170 -4.81 -10.74 20.90
C ASN A 170 -5.89 -10.21 19.94
N TYR A 171 -7.16 -10.16 20.37
CA TYR A 171 -8.24 -9.57 19.59
C TYR A 171 -7.91 -8.11 19.24
N LYS A 172 -7.54 -7.30 20.24
CA LYS A 172 -7.21 -5.88 20.05
C LYS A 172 -6.05 -5.69 19.08
N LYS A 173 -5.00 -6.52 19.20
CA LYS A 173 -3.85 -6.50 18.29
C LYS A 173 -4.28 -6.82 16.86
N LEU A 174 -4.94 -7.96 16.65
CA LEU A 174 -5.37 -8.40 15.33
C LEU A 174 -6.37 -7.43 14.68
N ALA A 175 -7.29 -6.85 15.46
CA ALA A 175 -8.23 -5.85 14.96
C ALA A 175 -7.52 -4.59 14.45
N LYS A 176 -6.46 -4.14 15.16
CA LYS A 176 -5.62 -3.03 14.74
C LYS A 176 -4.83 -3.35 13.47
N ASP A 177 -4.23 -4.54 13.41
CA ASP A 177 -3.42 -4.97 12.27
C ASP A 177 -4.30 -5.10 11.01
N LEU A 178 -5.49 -5.68 11.14
CA LEU A 178 -6.49 -5.77 10.06
C LEU A 178 -6.99 -4.41 9.59
N ARG A 179 -7.32 -3.51 10.52
CA ARG A 179 -7.71 -2.12 10.20
C ARG A 179 -6.64 -1.43 9.36
N THR A 180 -5.39 -1.51 9.81
CA THR A 180 -4.25 -0.88 9.11
C THR A 180 -4.12 -1.43 7.68
N CYS A 181 -4.26 -2.75 7.51
CA CYS A 181 -4.22 -3.38 6.19
C CYS A 181 -5.38 -2.93 5.29
N VAL A 182 -6.60 -2.91 5.82
CA VAL A 182 -7.80 -2.50 5.08
C VAL A 182 -7.73 -1.04 4.66
N GLU A 183 -7.35 -0.13 5.55
CA GLU A 183 -7.19 1.29 5.24
C GLU A 183 -6.14 1.46 4.13
N THR A 184 -5.01 0.77 4.24
CA THR A 184 -3.96 0.76 3.20
C THR A 184 -4.50 0.22 1.87
N PHE A 185 -5.26 -0.87 1.86
CA PHE A 185 -5.79 -1.45 0.63
C PHE A 185 -6.83 -0.55 -0.05
N VAL A 186 -7.73 0.06 0.72
CA VAL A 186 -8.76 0.96 0.19
C VAL A 186 -8.14 2.19 -0.49
N ASP A 187 -7.05 2.71 0.06
CA ASP A 187 -6.38 3.92 -0.40
C ASP A 187 -5.34 3.66 -1.50
N ASP A 188 -4.56 2.58 -1.38
CA ASP A 188 -3.37 2.35 -2.21
C ASP A 188 -3.57 1.28 -3.30
N LEU A 189 -4.54 0.36 -3.19
CA LEU A 189 -4.79 -0.62 -4.26
C LEU A 189 -5.61 0.00 -5.41
N PRO A 190 -5.20 -0.22 -6.67
CA PRO A 190 -6.02 0.10 -7.83
C PRO A 190 -7.37 -0.61 -7.75
N ARG A 191 -8.45 0.03 -8.22
CA ARG A 191 -9.79 -0.58 -8.18
C ARG A 191 -9.94 -1.77 -9.11
N SER A 192 -9.05 -1.92 -10.09
CA SER A 192 -8.98 -3.12 -10.92
C SER A 192 -8.35 -4.32 -10.21
N ALA A 193 -7.74 -4.14 -9.02
CA ALA A 193 -7.09 -5.22 -8.28
C ALA A 193 -8.07 -6.26 -7.72
N THR A 194 -9.32 -5.86 -7.46
CA THR A 194 -10.34 -6.71 -6.84
C THR A 194 -11.75 -6.19 -7.14
N SER A 195 -12.79 -6.93 -6.75
CA SER A 195 -14.18 -6.54 -6.98
C SER A 195 -14.63 -5.34 -6.13
N GLU A 196 -15.65 -4.61 -6.59
CA GLU A 196 -16.28 -3.54 -5.79
C GLU A 196 -16.85 -4.09 -4.47
N GLU A 197 -17.39 -5.31 -4.48
CA GLU A 197 -17.88 -5.99 -3.27
C GLU A 197 -16.79 -6.18 -2.23
N ASN A 198 -15.57 -6.56 -2.64
CA ASN A 198 -14.44 -6.69 -1.74
C ASN A 198 -14.06 -5.34 -1.12
N PHE A 199 -14.07 -4.25 -1.89
CA PHE A 199 -13.83 -2.92 -1.35
C PHE A 199 -14.93 -2.43 -0.40
N CYS A 200 -16.20 -2.73 -0.69
CA CYS A 200 -17.30 -2.45 0.23
C CYS A 200 -17.14 -3.24 1.54
N CYS A 201 -16.78 -4.52 1.44
CA CYS A 201 -16.51 -5.37 2.60
C CYS A 201 -15.34 -4.84 3.42
N MET A 202 -14.26 -4.39 2.78
CA MET A 202 -13.13 -3.72 3.44
C MET A 202 -13.59 -2.46 4.17
N ALA A 203 -14.43 -1.62 3.57
CA ALA A 203 -14.92 -0.40 4.22
C ALA A 203 -15.81 -0.66 5.46
N GLU A 204 -16.59 -1.75 5.44
CA GLU A 204 -17.47 -2.13 6.57
C GLU A 204 -16.71 -2.83 7.71
N MET A 205 -15.66 -3.58 7.40
CA MET A 205 -14.95 -4.43 8.37
C MET A 205 -14.48 -3.67 9.63
N PRO A 206 -13.84 -2.49 9.55
CA PRO A 206 -13.41 -1.77 10.75
C PRO A 206 -14.56 -1.46 11.72
N LEU A 207 -15.74 -1.13 11.19
CA LEU A 207 -16.92 -0.82 12.01
C LEU A 207 -17.42 -2.06 12.76
N LEU A 208 -17.42 -3.22 12.09
CA LEU A 208 -17.82 -4.49 12.70
C LEU A 208 -16.83 -4.93 13.78
N LEU A 209 -15.53 -4.82 13.51
CA LEU A 209 -14.48 -5.14 14.48
C LEU A 209 -14.52 -4.20 15.70
N ASP A 210 -14.85 -2.92 15.52
CA ASP A 210 -15.04 -2.00 16.65
C ASP A 210 -16.28 -2.37 17.47
N ALA A 211 -17.41 -2.62 16.81
CA ALA A 211 -18.64 -3.00 17.48
C ALA A 211 -18.47 -4.27 18.32
N PHE A 212 -17.84 -5.31 17.74
CA PHE A 212 -17.52 -6.53 18.49
C PHE A 212 -16.45 -6.27 19.56
N GLY A 213 -15.46 -5.44 19.28
CA GLY A 213 -14.40 -5.07 20.22
C GLY A 213 -14.92 -4.38 21.49
N VAL A 214 -15.93 -3.52 21.36
CA VAL A 214 -16.62 -2.91 22.51
C VAL A 214 -17.25 -4.00 23.38
N LEU A 215 -17.94 -4.96 22.77
CA LEU A 215 -18.59 -6.06 23.48
C LEU A 215 -17.57 -6.97 24.18
N VAL A 216 -16.43 -7.27 23.54
CA VAL A 216 -15.34 -8.05 24.14
C VAL A 216 -14.76 -7.39 25.40
N GLN A 217 -14.82 -6.07 25.50
CA GLN A 217 -14.33 -5.33 26.67
C GLN A 217 -15.40 -5.12 27.73
N SER A 218 -16.69 -5.08 27.36
CA SER A 218 -17.78 -4.75 28.27
C SER A 218 -18.51 -5.96 28.85
N GLU A 219 -18.58 -7.08 28.13
CA GLU A 219 -19.30 -8.28 28.55
C GLU A 219 -18.48 -9.09 29.58
N PRO A 220 -19.13 -9.73 30.57
CA PRO A 220 -18.45 -10.59 31.52
C PRO A 220 -17.82 -11.79 30.81
N PHE A 221 -16.68 -12.25 31.33
CA PHE A 221 -15.89 -13.29 30.68
C PHE A 221 -16.66 -14.62 30.54
N GLU A 222 -17.61 -14.92 31.42
CA GLU A 222 -18.50 -16.07 31.33
C GLU A 222 -19.35 -16.04 30.05
N GLN A 223 -19.84 -14.86 29.65
CA GLN A 223 -20.60 -14.69 28.40
C GLN A 223 -19.72 -14.90 27.17
N LEU A 224 -18.47 -14.41 27.22
CA LEU A 224 -17.49 -14.67 26.16
C LEU A 224 -17.16 -16.15 26.09
N GLN A 225 -16.98 -16.84 27.21
CA GLN A 225 -16.69 -18.27 27.21
C GLN A 225 -17.87 -19.10 26.69
N ALA A 226 -19.09 -18.76 27.12
CA ALA A 226 -20.32 -19.40 26.67
C ALA A 226 -20.56 -19.21 25.16
N LEU A 227 -20.17 -18.06 24.60
CA LEU A 227 -20.23 -17.78 23.15
C LEU A 227 -19.51 -18.84 22.31
N PHE A 228 -18.37 -19.33 22.80
CA PHE A 228 -17.54 -20.30 22.07
C PHE A 228 -17.90 -21.75 22.42
N LYS A 229 -18.49 -22.02 23.58
CA LYS A 229 -18.98 -23.35 24.01
C LYS A 229 -20.32 -23.78 23.39
N ARG A 230 -20.93 -22.92 22.56
CA ARG A 230 -22.27 -23.12 21.94
C ARG A 230 -23.42 -23.21 22.97
N ASP A 231 -23.26 -22.55 24.12
CA ASP A 231 -24.33 -22.47 25.11
C ASP A 231 -25.49 -21.60 24.63
N THR A 232 -26.70 -21.94 25.10
CA THR A 232 -27.92 -21.24 24.70
C THR A 232 -28.03 -19.85 25.34
N ASP A 233 -27.49 -19.66 26.54
CA ASP A 233 -27.63 -18.45 27.35
C ASP A 233 -26.52 -17.41 27.09
N VAL A 234 -26.45 -16.94 25.85
CA VAL A 234 -25.48 -15.91 25.44
C VAL A 234 -26.21 -14.74 24.78
N SER A 235 -25.79 -13.52 25.13
CA SER A 235 -26.31 -12.27 24.57
C SER A 235 -26.47 -12.33 23.05
N PHE A 236 -27.69 -12.07 22.56
CA PHE A 236 -27.99 -12.04 21.12
C PHE A 236 -27.05 -11.07 20.38
N ARG A 237 -26.78 -9.90 20.97
CA ARG A 237 -25.90 -8.89 20.39
C ARG A 237 -24.48 -9.41 20.16
N LEU A 238 -23.97 -10.19 21.12
CA LEU A 238 -22.63 -10.77 21.05
C LEU A 238 -22.54 -11.85 19.95
N LYS A 239 -23.57 -12.71 19.85
CA LYS A 239 -23.69 -13.69 18.76
C LYS A 239 -23.74 -13.00 17.40
N ASP A 240 -24.61 -12.01 17.26
CA ASP A 240 -24.83 -11.29 16.00
C ASP A 240 -23.58 -10.52 15.54
N ALA A 241 -22.92 -9.81 16.46
CA ALA A 241 -21.68 -9.10 16.16
C ALA A 241 -20.56 -10.05 15.73
N ARG A 242 -20.38 -11.18 16.44
CA ARG A 242 -19.40 -12.22 16.06
C ARG A 242 -19.71 -12.79 14.68
N SER A 243 -20.96 -13.17 14.42
CA SER A 243 -21.39 -13.75 13.14
C SER A 243 -21.20 -12.77 11.99
N SER A 244 -21.49 -11.49 12.21
CA SER A 244 -21.29 -10.41 11.23
C SER A 244 -19.81 -10.24 10.88
N CYS A 245 -18.91 -10.21 11.88
CA CYS A 245 -17.47 -10.18 11.66
C CYS A 245 -16.99 -11.41 10.87
N LEU A 246 -17.34 -12.61 11.31
CA LEU A 246 -16.92 -13.86 10.66
C LEU A 246 -17.39 -13.96 9.22
N CYS A 247 -18.62 -13.53 8.93
CA CYS A 247 -19.16 -13.53 7.57
C CYS A 247 -18.28 -12.70 6.63
N LYS A 248 -17.96 -11.46 7.02
CA LYS A 248 -17.14 -10.54 6.21
C LYS A 248 -15.68 -10.96 6.12
N LEU A 249 -15.10 -11.46 7.22
CA LEU A 249 -13.73 -11.98 7.23
C LEU A 249 -13.60 -13.20 6.31
N ARG A 250 -14.57 -14.13 6.33
CA ARG A 250 -14.58 -15.29 5.43
C ARG A 250 -14.79 -14.88 3.97
N LEU A 251 -15.68 -13.93 3.70
CA LEU A 251 -15.89 -13.39 2.35
C LEU A 251 -14.59 -12.87 1.75
N LEU A 252 -13.85 -12.04 2.51
CA LEU A 252 -12.55 -11.56 2.07
C LEU A 252 -11.52 -12.68 1.97
N SER A 253 -11.52 -13.62 2.91
CA SER A 253 -10.58 -14.75 2.88
C SER A 253 -10.76 -15.63 1.65
N SER A 254 -11.97 -15.78 1.11
CA SER A 254 -12.25 -16.61 -0.06
C SER A 254 -12.16 -15.85 -1.38
N ASN A 255 -12.42 -14.54 -1.37
CA ASN A 255 -12.61 -13.77 -2.60
C ASN A 255 -11.53 -12.70 -2.84
N PHE A 256 -10.63 -12.47 -1.88
CA PHE A 256 -9.57 -11.47 -2.00
C PHE A 256 -8.19 -12.14 -1.91
N GLU A 257 -7.70 -12.59 -3.06
CA GLU A 257 -6.34 -13.10 -3.22
C GLU A 257 -5.43 -11.98 -3.73
N LEU A 258 -4.41 -11.67 -2.95
CA LEU A 258 -3.34 -10.78 -3.39
C LEU A 258 -2.27 -11.59 -4.12
N PRO A 259 -1.70 -11.06 -5.22
CA PRO A 259 -0.53 -11.69 -5.83
C PRO A 259 0.61 -11.78 -4.81
N GLU A 260 1.36 -12.89 -4.82
CA GLU A 260 2.53 -13.06 -3.95
C GLU A 260 3.64 -12.07 -4.34
N MET A 261 3.60 -10.87 -3.75
CA MET A 261 4.49 -9.75 -4.03
C MET A 261 5.11 -9.25 -2.74
N TYR A 262 6.40 -9.56 -2.54
CA TYR A 262 7.11 -9.24 -1.30
C TYR A 262 8.21 -8.20 -1.50
N ASP A 263 8.71 -8.05 -2.72
CA ASP A 263 9.73 -7.08 -3.05
C ASP A 263 9.12 -5.77 -3.58
N SER A 264 9.80 -4.66 -3.32
CA SER A 264 9.30 -3.34 -3.71
C SER A 264 9.07 -3.21 -5.22
N ARG A 265 9.83 -3.94 -6.05
CA ARG A 265 9.77 -3.81 -7.51
C ARG A 265 8.53 -4.49 -8.08
N THR A 266 8.17 -5.68 -7.62
CA THR A 266 6.93 -6.35 -8.08
C THR A 266 5.69 -5.56 -7.70
N ILE A 267 5.64 -5.00 -6.49
CA ILE A 267 4.54 -4.11 -6.07
C ILE A 267 4.50 -2.86 -6.94
N GLU A 268 5.66 -2.25 -7.23
CA GLU A 268 5.75 -1.09 -8.12
C GLU A 268 5.20 -1.38 -9.52
N GLU A 269 5.63 -2.51 -10.11
CA GLU A 269 5.16 -2.97 -11.43
C GLU A 269 3.65 -3.25 -11.41
N PHE A 270 3.13 -3.88 -10.36
CA PHE A 270 1.70 -4.13 -10.18
C PHE A 270 0.89 -2.84 -10.13
N LEU A 271 1.33 -1.84 -9.36
CA LEU A 271 0.66 -0.54 -9.27
C LEU A 271 0.64 0.17 -10.63
N LEU A 272 1.77 0.19 -11.33
CA LEU A 272 1.85 0.85 -12.64
C LEU A 272 1.06 0.13 -13.73
N GLN A 273 0.92 -1.19 -13.66
CA GLN A 273 0.12 -1.97 -14.61
C GLN A 273 -1.38 -1.70 -14.44
N ASN A 274 -1.83 -1.51 -13.21
CA ASN A 274 -3.24 -1.43 -12.85
C ASN A 274 -3.76 0.01 -12.66
N ALA A 275 -2.88 1.00 -12.49
CA ALA A 275 -3.28 2.40 -12.38
C ALA A 275 -3.99 2.89 -13.65
N LYS A 276 -5.08 3.65 -13.48
CA LYS A 276 -5.79 4.32 -14.57
C LYS A 276 -5.11 5.62 -14.97
N ILE A 277 -4.49 6.32 -14.02
CA ILE A 277 -3.81 7.58 -14.25
C ILE A 277 -2.37 7.45 -13.78
N VAL A 278 -1.44 7.78 -14.67
CA VAL A 278 -0.02 7.75 -14.39
C VAL A 278 0.56 9.14 -14.59
N LEU A 279 1.16 9.69 -13.54
CA LEU A 279 1.76 11.02 -13.52
C LEU A 279 3.28 10.86 -13.41
N CYS A 280 4.02 11.39 -14.38
CA CYS A 280 5.47 11.21 -14.44
C CYS A 280 6.14 12.32 -15.26
N THR A 281 7.48 12.38 -15.28
CA THR A 281 8.16 13.30 -16.19
C THR A 281 8.15 12.71 -17.60
N ALA A 282 8.26 13.57 -18.61
CA ALA A 282 8.40 13.10 -20.01
C ALA A 282 9.56 12.12 -20.15
N SER A 283 10.68 12.37 -19.46
CA SER A 283 11.80 11.45 -19.41
C SER A 283 11.47 10.13 -18.74
N SER A 284 10.86 10.11 -17.54
CA SER A 284 10.61 8.88 -16.78
C SER A 284 9.52 7.99 -17.37
N SER A 285 8.70 8.53 -18.27
CA SER A 285 7.70 7.77 -19.04
C SER A 285 8.28 6.55 -19.76
N TYR A 286 9.59 6.52 -20.07
CA TYR A 286 10.26 5.35 -20.67
C TYR A 286 10.02 4.04 -19.89
N ARG A 287 9.81 4.11 -18.57
CA ARG A 287 9.54 2.94 -17.72
C ARG A 287 8.23 2.25 -18.08
N LEU A 288 7.28 2.99 -18.66
CA LEU A 288 5.97 2.48 -19.08
C LEU A 288 6.05 1.70 -20.41
N HIS A 289 7.12 1.90 -21.19
CA HIS A 289 7.27 1.30 -22.52
C HIS A 289 7.38 -0.24 -22.49
N TYR A 290 7.89 -0.81 -21.40
CA TYR A 290 8.18 -2.24 -21.30
C TYR A 290 7.11 -3.02 -20.50
N MET A 291 5.94 -2.44 -20.26
CA MET A 291 4.87 -3.07 -19.47
C MET A 291 4.06 -4.06 -20.31
N GLN A 292 4.61 -5.26 -20.52
CA GLN A 292 4.01 -6.30 -21.39
C GLN A 292 2.61 -6.77 -20.96
N LYS A 293 2.30 -6.72 -19.67
CA LYS A 293 1.03 -7.21 -19.09
C LYS A 293 -0.02 -6.12 -18.86
N ALA A 294 0.32 -4.86 -19.10
CA ALA A 294 -0.59 -3.76 -18.82
C ALA A 294 -1.56 -3.53 -19.97
N GLN A 295 -2.78 -3.06 -19.65
CA GLN A 295 -3.66 -2.49 -20.66
C GLN A 295 -2.98 -1.28 -21.33
N PRO A 296 -3.25 -1.01 -22.61
CA PRO A 296 -2.60 0.10 -23.31
C PRO A 296 -2.87 1.45 -22.65
N LEU A 297 -1.86 2.34 -22.68
CA LEU A 297 -2.03 3.75 -22.30
C LEU A 297 -2.58 4.49 -23.52
N GLU A 298 -3.86 4.80 -23.51
CA GLU A 298 -4.55 5.24 -24.73
C GLU A 298 -4.55 6.76 -24.92
N VAL A 299 -4.42 7.48 -23.80
CA VAL A 299 -4.42 8.93 -23.74
C VAL A 299 -3.10 9.41 -23.14
N LEU A 300 -2.38 10.22 -23.92
CA LEU A 300 -1.21 10.94 -23.46
C LEU A 300 -1.57 12.42 -23.29
N VAL A 301 -1.28 12.97 -22.12
CA VAL A 301 -1.31 14.41 -21.85
C VAL A 301 0.12 14.86 -21.57
N VAL A 302 0.58 15.92 -22.23
CA VAL A 302 1.87 16.54 -21.93
C VAL A 302 1.61 17.97 -21.51
N ASP A 303 1.76 18.23 -20.22
CA ASP A 303 1.71 19.58 -19.68
C ASP A 303 3.06 20.29 -19.88
N GLU A 304 3.04 21.61 -19.99
CA GLU A 304 4.23 22.43 -20.27
C GLU A 304 5.06 21.93 -21.48
N ALA A 305 4.38 21.42 -22.52
CA ALA A 305 4.96 20.84 -23.72
C ALA A 305 5.87 21.81 -24.50
N ALA A 306 5.63 23.13 -24.39
CA ALA A 306 6.49 24.16 -24.97
C ALA A 306 7.91 24.18 -24.35
N GLN A 307 8.06 23.68 -23.11
CA GLN A 307 9.35 23.61 -22.42
C GLN A 307 10.13 22.31 -22.72
N LEU A 308 9.53 21.36 -23.43
CA LEU A 308 10.21 20.12 -23.83
C LEU A 308 10.92 20.28 -25.16
N LYS A 309 12.09 19.65 -25.28
CA LYS A 309 12.69 19.41 -26.59
C LYS A 309 11.82 18.42 -27.36
N GLU A 310 11.84 18.50 -28.69
CA GLU A 310 11.18 17.51 -29.55
C GLU A 310 11.54 16.07 -29.16
N CYS A 311 12.82 15.78 -28.95
CA CYS A 311 13.28 14.44 -28.55
C CYS A 311 12.77 13.99 -27.17
N GLU A 312 12.51 14.91 -26.24
CA GLU A 312 11.95 14.58 -24.92
C GLU A 312 10.44 14.32 -25.02
N SER A 313 9.75 15.02 -25.92
CA SER A 313 8.33 14.77 -26.22
C SER A 313 8.11 13.42 -26.92
N LEU A 314 9.08 12.95 -27.69
CA LEU A 314 9.01 11.67 -28.38
C LEU A 314 8.95 10.47 -27.42
N ILE A 315 9.56 10.58 -26.23
CA ILE A 315 9.60 9.47 -25.25
C ILE A 315 8.18 9.02 -24.87
N PRO A 316 7.29 9.90 -24.37
CA PRO A 316 5.92 9.49 -24.05
C PRO A 316 5.06 9.26 -25.31
N LEU A 317 5.34 9.95 -26.43
CA LEU A 317 4.59 9.75 -27.69
C LEU A 317 4.80 8.36 -28.29
N GLN A 318 5.91 7.70 -27.98
CA GLN A 318 6.22 6.34 -28.43
C GLN A 318 5.63 5.25 -27.52
N LEU A 319 4.89 5.62 -26.47
CA LEU A 319 4.30 4.62 -25.58
C LEU A 319 3.31 3.71 -26.31
N PRO A 320 3.38 2.39 -26.10
CA PRO A 320 2.49 1.44 -26.75
C PRO A 320 1.02 1.74 -26.44
N GLY A 321 0.21 1.83 -27.50
CA GLY A 321 -1.24 1.98 -27.40
C GLY A 321 -1.76 3.41 -27.32
N VAL A 322 -0.89 4.44 -27.34
CA VAL A 322 -1.34 5.85 -27.39
C VAL A 322 -2.13 6.11 -28.67
N ARG A 323 -3.40 6.50 -28.51
CA ARG A 323 -4.32 6.83 -29.61
C ARG A 323 -4.63 8.32 -29.67
N HIS A 324 -4.55 8.99 -28.52
CA HIS A 324 -4.89 10.40 -28.37
C HIS A 324 -3.77 11.09 -27.60
N ALA A 325 -3.21 12.16 -28.17
CA ALA A 325 -2.20 12.98 -27.51
C ALA A 325 -2.71 14.42 -27.37
N VAL A 326 -2.61 14.98 -26.17
CA VAL A 326 -2.97 16.36 -25.84
C VAL A 326 -1.70 17.06 -25.37
N LEU A 327 -1.21 18.00 -26.16
CA LEU A 327 -0.01 18.79 -25.84
C LEU A 327 -0.44 20.18 -25.37
N ILE A 328 -0.17 20.51 -24.11
CA ILE A 328 -0.53 21.78 -23.46
C ILE A 328 0.77 22.56 -23.26
N GLY A 329 0.82 23.81 -23.69
CA GLY A 329 2.00 24.66 -23.51
C GLY A 329 1.72 26.11 -23.90
N ASP A 330 2.60 26.99 -23.44
CA ASP A 330 2.56 28.42 -23.77
C ASP A 330 3.92 28.86 -24.37
N GLU A 331 3.90 29.33 -25.61
CA GLU A 331 5.09 29.78 -26.34
C GLU A 331 5.67 31.09 -25.81
N TYR A 332 4.87 31.85 -25.06
CA TYR A 332 5.31 33.11 -24.45
C TYR A 332 5.98 32.89 -23.09
N GLN A 333 6.01 31.66 -22.59
CA GLN A 333 6.74 31.26 -21.38
C GLN A 333 8.15 30.75 -21.71
N LEU A 334 8.80 30.09 -20.75
CA LEU A 334 10.19 29.66 -20.88
C LEU A 334 10.34 28.59 -21.97
N PRO A 335 11.28 28.75 -22.93
CA PRO A 335 11.55 27.72 -23.94
C PRO A 335 12.38 26.58 -23.36
N ALA A 336 12.45 25.46 -24.09
CA ALA A 336 13.27 24.31 -23.71
C ALA A 336 14.74 24.67 -23.40
N LEU A 337 15.22 24.20 -22.25
CA LEU A 337 16.59 24.46 -21.79
C LEU A 337 17.62 23.65 -22.60
N VAL A 338 18.46 24.34 -23.36
CA VAL A 338 19.56 23.78 -24.15
C VAL A 338 20.88 24.44 -23.73
N LYS A 339 21.81 23.68 -23.12
CA LYS A 339 23.11 24.18 -22.64
C LYS A 339 24.07 24.58 -23.78
N SER A 340 23.95 23.92 -24.94
CA SER A 340 24.86 24.13 -26.08
C SER A 340 24.43 25.32 -26.93
N LYS A 341 25.32 26.32 -27.09
CA LYS A 341 25.10 27.50 -27.95
C LYS A 341 24.95 27.13 -29.43
N SER A 342 25.62 26.09 -29.92
CA SER A 342 25.53 25.67 -31.34
C SER A 342 24.20 24.99 -31.68
N ARG A 343 23.50 24.43 -30.68
CA ARG A 343 22.17 23.79 -30.84
C ARG A 343 21.01 24.75 -30.55
N LEU A 344 21.28 26.01 -30.19
CA LEU A 344 20.25 26.97 -29.81
C LEU A 344 19.30 27.31 -30.97
N THR A 345 19.80 27.28 -32.21
CA THR A 345 19.05 27.64 -33.43
C THR A 345 18.21 26.50 -34.02
N ARG A 346 18.51 25.24 -33.64
CA ARG A 346 17.85 24.03 -34.18
C ARG A 346 17.16 23.15 -33.14
N GLY A 347 17.64 23.13 -31.90
CA GLY A 347 17.22 22.17 -30.86
C GLY A 347 16.25 22.72 -29.80
N ARG A 348 15.73 23.95 -29.96
CA ARG A 348 14.73 24.53 -29.05
C ARG A 348 13.29 24.22 -29.43
N ARG A 349 13.02 23.71 -30.64
CA ARG A 349 11.66 23.47 -31.08
C ARG A 349 11.06 22.29 -30.31
N SER A 350 9.87 22.51 -29.77
CA SER A 350 9.06 21.47 -29.14
C SER A 350 8.20 20.76 -30.19
N ALA A 351 7.79 19.51 -29.93
CA ALA A 351 6.81 18.83 -30.79
C ALA A 351 5.47 19.59 -30.85
N TRP A 352 5.15 20.33 -29.78
CA TRP A 352 3.97 21.20 -29.71
C TRP A 352 4.01 22.35 -30.73
N GLU A 353 5.18 22.95 -30.98
CA GLU A 353 5.34 23.98 -32.02
C GLU A 353 5.10 23.44 -33.44
N TRP A 354 5.41 22.17 -33.69
CA TRP A 354 5.20 21.52 -34.99
C TRP A 354 3.73 21.20 -35.28
N CYS A 355 2.94 20.88 -34.25
CA CYS A 355 1.52 20.55 -34.41
C CYS A 355 0.62 21.78 -34.68
N ARG A 356 1.17 23.00 -34.58
CA ARG A 356 0.43 24.21 -34.95
C ARG A 356 0.37 24.34 -36.48
N PRO A 357 -0.78 24.72 -37.06
CA PRO A 357 -0.82 25.14 -38.45
C PRO A 357 0.22 26.23 -38.66
N THR A 358 1.07 26.08 -39.67
CA THR A 358 1.97 27.15 -40.12
C THR A 358 1.12 28.38 -40.39
N ARG A 359 1.11 29.35 -39.46
CA ARG A 359 0.61 30.67 -39.78
C ARG A 359 1.49 31.19 -40.90
N ALA A 360 0.95 31.17 -42.11
CA ALA A 360 1.50 31.93 -43.22
C ALA A 360 1.84 33.33 -42.69
N ARG A 361 3.04 33.79 -42.99
CA ARG A 361 3.52 35.13 -42.62
C ARG A 361 2.52 36.16 -43.12
N SER A 362 1.64 36.63 -42.25
CA SER A 362 0.89 37.86 -42.42
C SER A 362 0.96 38.64 -41.10
N ALA A 363 1.31 39.92 -41.24
CA ALA A 363 1.62 40.91 -40.21
C ALA A 363 0.54 41.02 -39.10
N PRO A 364 0.85 41.67 -37.96
CA PRO A 364 0.16 41.43 -36.70
C PRO A 364 -1.23 42.06 -36.69
N SER A 365 -2.25 41.24 -36.41
CA SER A 365 -3.50 41.74 -35.87
C SER A 365 -3.89 40.92 -34.64
N ARG A 366 -4.18 41.65 -33.56
CA ARG A 366 -4.71 41.12 -32.30
C ARG A 366 -6.05 40.46 -32.56
N ARG A 367 -6.23 39.22 -32.10
CA ARG A 367 -7.40 38.78 -31.29
C ARG A 367 -7.30 37.30 -30.94
N SER A 368 -7.71 37.04 -29.71
CA SER A 368 -8.00 35.76 -29.07
C SER A 368 -8.82 34.82 -29.95
N SER A 369 -8.39 33.56 -30.07
CA SER A 369 -9.29 32.44 -30.32
C SER A 369 -8.63 31.14 -29.86
N ALA A 370 -9.31 30.43 -28.97
CA ALA A 370 -8.98 29.06 -28.60
C ALA A 370 -9.23 28.17 -29.83
N SER A 371 -8.19 27.52 -30.34
CA SER A 371 -8.33 26.51 -31.40
C SER A 371 -8.37 25.12 -30.80
N ARG A 372 -9.55 24.49 -30.82
CA ARG A 372 -9.75 23.05 -30.64
C ARG A 372 -9.05 22.33 -31.79
N CYS A 373 -8.08 21.47 -31.49
CA CYS A 373 -7.44 20.62 -32.51
C CYS A 373 -8.15 19.26 -32.54
N THR A 374 -8.80 18.94 -33.67
CA THR A 374 -9.44 17.65 -33.94
C THR A 374 -8.48 16.70 -34.69
N ARG A 375 -8.40 15.47 -34.17
CA ARG A 375 -8.00 14.20 -34.82
C ARG A 375 -6.71 14.20 -35.68
N CYS A 376 -5.66 13.54 -35.16
CA CYS A 376 -4.69 12.82 -35.98
C CYS A 376 -5.15 11.36 -36.09
N THR A 377 -5.86 11.01 -37.17
CA THR A 377 -6.05 9.61 -37.56
C THR A 377 -4.82 9.13 -38.33
N THR A 378 -4.06 8.20 -37.77
CA THR A 378 -2.99 7.50 -38.46
C THR A 378 -3.59 6.49 -39.44
N GLY A 379 -3.84 6.94 -40.67
CA GLY A 379 -4.10 6.05 -41.79
C GLY A 379 -2.80 5.37 -42.23
N ARG A 380 -2.68 4.07 -41.98
CA ARG A 380 -1.76 3.20 -42.74
C ARG A 380 -2.43 2.89 -44.08
N SER A 381 -1.80 3.28 -45.17
CA SER A 381 -2.08 2.73 -46.50
C SER A 381 -0.81 2.14 -47.09
N ARG A 382 -0.82 0.80 -47.12
CA ARG A 382 -0.01 -0.19 -47.85
C ARG A 382 1.49 -0.21 -47.60
#